data_AF-A0A2V9JQ82-F1
#
_entry.id   AF-A0A2V9JQ82-F1
#
_cell.length_a   1.000
_cell.length_b   1.000
_cell.length_c   1.000
_cell.angle_alpha   90.00
_cell.angle_beta   90.00
_cell.angle_gamma   90.00
#
_symmetry.space_group_name_H-M   'P 1'
#
loop_
_entity.id
_entity.type
_entity.pdbx_description
1 polymer ?
#
loop_
_entity_poly.entity_id
_entity_poly.type
_entity_poly.pdbx_seq_one_letter_code
_entity_poly.pdbx_strand_id
1 'polypeptide(L)'
;MTLAPLSILCPQCGSSDVVYSCKPDCCFNHVCSKCYTTFEPVTTKVGELKGDVGPMPPDADPTAPTAACARCGETKLFAVVEAGTPSGRLLCVSCKALLALELSEVSPG
;
A
#
# COMPACT_ATOMS: atom_id res chain seq x y z
N MET A 1 -17.66 -2.42 -6.00
CA MET A 1 -16.30 -2.28 -5.44
C MET A 1 -15.41 -3.28 -6.16
N THR A 2 -14.24 -2.84 -6.62
CA THR A 2 -13.19 -3.72 -7.14
C THR A 2 -11.90 -3.43 -6.40
N LEU A 3 -10.93 -4.33 -6.53
CA LEU A 3 -9.61 -4.19 -5.95
C LEU A 3 -8.56 -4.05 -7.04
N ALA A 4 -7.57 -3.23 -6.80
CA ALA A 4 -6.40 -3.06 -7.65
C ALA A 4 -5.11 -3.24 -6.82
N PRO A 5 -3.99 -3.66 -7.44
CA PRO A 5 -2.70 -3.63 -6.78
C PRO A 5 -2.40 -2.27 -6.17
N LEU A 6 -1.72 -2.27 -5.02
CA LEU A 6 -1.27 -1.04 -4.38
C LEU A 6 -0.29 -0.31 -5.31
N SER A 7 -0.47 1.00 -5.42
CA SER A 7 0.47 1.90 -6.08
C SER A 7 0.80 3.04 -5.13
N ILE A 8 2.09 3.37 -5.01
CA ILE A 8 2.58 4.46 -4.16
C ILE A 8 3.36 5.43 -5.05
N LEU A 9 2.99 6.70 -5.00
CA LEU A 9 3.73 7.78 -5.66
C LEU A 9 4.77 8.33 -4.68
N CYS A 10 5.95 8.67 -5.21
CA CYS A 10 6.97 9.38 -4.45
C CYS A 10 6.41 10.72 -3.95
N PRO A 11 6.49 11.02 -2.64
CA PRO A 11 5.95 12.26 -2.08
C PRO A 11 6.73 13.51 -2.53
N GLN A 12 7.96 13.34 -3.00
CA GLN A 12 8.83 14.44 -3.42
C GLN A 12 8.68 14.81 -4.90
N CYS A 13 8.66 13.82 -5.80
CA CYS A 13 8.67 14.06 -7.25
C CYS A 13 7.43 13.50 -7.99
N GLY A 14 6.52 12.81 -7.30
CA GLY A 14 5.32 12.22 -7.89
C GLY A 14 5.57 10.98 -8.77
N SER A 15 6.81 10.50 -8.89
CA SER A 15 7.12 9.30 -9.68
C SER A 15 6.50 8.04 -9.05
N SER A 16 5.98 7.13 -9.89
CA SER A 16 5.52 5.79 -9.49
C SER A 16 6.63 4.73 -9.51
N ASP A 17 7.85 5.11 -9.91
CA ASP A 17 9.02 4.22 -9.94
C ASP A 17 9.61 4.13 -8.53
N VAL A 18 8.91 3.39 -7.69
CA VAL A 18 9.20 3.20 -6.26
C VAL A 18 9.50 1.73 -6.04
N VAL A 19 10.64 1.45 -5.42
CA VAL A 19 11.06 0.09 -5.09
C VAL A 19 11.12 -0.09 -3.58
N TYR A 20 10.75 -1.28 -3.14
CA TYR A 20 10.90 -1.69 -1.75
C TYR A 20 12.36 -2.05 -1.47
N SER A 21 12.97 -1.48 -0.43
CA SER A 21 14.43 -1.51 -0.23
C SER A 21 14.95 -2.47 0.84
N CYS A 22 14.09 -3.16 1.61
CA CYS A 22 14.51 -4.01 2.73
C CYS A 22 13.74 -5.35 2.79
N LYS A 23 14.12 -6.25 3.72
CA LYS A 23 13.33 -7.46 4.00
C LYS A 23 12.08 -7.11 4.83
N PRO A 24 10.94 -7.81 4.63
CA PRO A 24 9.64 -7.53 5.28
C PRO A 24 9.70 -7.42 6.81
N ASP A 25 10.67 -8.06 7.44
CA ASP A 25 10.78 -8.15 8.91
C ASP A 25 11.57 -6.98 9.55
N CYS A 26 12.16 -6.08 8.77
CA CYS A 26 13.10 -5.09 9.30
C CYS A 26 12.61 -3.64 9.16
N CYS A 27 12.20 -3.20 7.96
CA CYS A 27 11.67 -1.85 7.72
C CYS A 27 10.80 -1.86 6.45
N PHE A 28 9.63 -1.21 6.45
CA PHE A 28 8.86 -0.96 5.22
C PHE A 28 9.44 0.22 4.41
N ASN A 29 10.77 0.35 4.35
CA ASN A 29 11.38 1.49 3.69
C ASN A 29 11.29 1.36 2.16
N HIS A 30 10.79 2.39 1.49
CA HIS A 30 10.66 2.48 0.04
C HIS A 30 11.58 3.58 -0.46
N VAL A 31 12.15 3.39 -1.65
CA VAL A 31 12.99 4.40 -2.29
C VAL A 31 12.46 4.71 -3.68
N CYS A 32 12.44 5.99 -4.03
CA CYS A 32 12.13 6.45 -5.37
C CYS A 32 13.35 6.27 -6.28
N SER A 33 13.21 5.55 -7.39
CA SER A 33 14.28 5.35 -8.38
C SER A 33 14.66 6.63 -9.14
N LYS A 34 13.86 7.70 -9.04
CA LYS A 34 14.09 8.98 -9.75
C LYS A 34 14.84 10.02 -8.92
N CYS A 35 14.38 10.27 -7.70
CA CYS A 35 14.93 11.33 -6.85
C CYS A 35 15.54 10.80 -5.55
N TYR A 36 15.64 9.49 -5.39
CA TYR A 36 16.24 8.80 -4.23
C TYR A 36 15.61 9.13 -2.87
N THR A 37 14.48 9.85 -2.86
CA THR A 37 13.70 10.05 -1.65
C THR A 37 13.29 8.71 -1.07
N THR A 38 13.54 8.54 0.23
CA THR A 38 13.08 7.39 1.01
C THR A 38 11.85 7.76 1.83
N PHE A 39 10.98 6.79 2.09
CA PHE A 39 9.78 6.97 2.89
C PHE A 39 9.23 5.61 3.35
N GLU A 40 8.48 5.62 4.46
CA GLU A 40 7.82 4.45 5.01
C GLU A 40 6.29 4.55 4.87
N PRO A 41 5.62 3.61 4.18
CA PRO A 41 4.18 3.51 4.15
C PRO A 41 3.65 2.94 5.46
N VAL A 42 2.86 3.73 6.16
CA VAL A 42 2.20 3.38 7.41
C VAL A 42 0.71 3.27 7.15
N THR A 43 0.07 2.24 7.71
CA THR A 43 -1.38 2.10 7.62
C THR A 43 -2.06 2.31 8.97
N THR A 44 -3.26 2.88 8.93
CA THR A 44 -4.15 3.05 10.09
C THR A 44 -5.50 2.42 9.79
N LYS A 45 -6.05 1.63 10.72
CA LYS A 45 -7.40 1.05 10.56
C LYS A 45 -8.45 2.15 10.60
N VAL A 46 -9.20 2.29 9.51
CA VAL A 46 -10.33 3.24 9.39
C VAL A 46 -11.69 2.55 9.32
N GLY A 47 -11.71 1.23 9.20
CA GLY A 47 -12.93 0.46 9.20
C GLY A 47 -12.71 -1.01 8.93
N GLU A 48 -13.78 -1.68 8.50
CA GLU A 48 -13.77 -3.08 8.09
C GLU A 48 -14.84 -3.31 7.03
N LEU A 49 -14.54 -4.19 6.08
CA LEU A 49 -15.50 -4.61 5.08
C LEU A 49 -16.40 -5.71 5.66
N LYS A 50 -17.71 -5.47 5.64
CA LYS A 50 -18.72 -6.49 5.98
C LYS A 50 -19.23 -7.10 4.68
N GLY A 51 -19.02 -8.41 4.52
CA GLY A 51 -19.41 -9.16 3.32
C GLY A 51 -18.22 -9.79 2.59
N ASP A 52 -18.46 -10.16 1.34
CA ASP A 52 -17.46 -10.80 0.50
C ASP A 52 -16.55 -9.77 -0.17
N VAL A 53 -15.28 -10.14 -0.23
CA VAL A 53 -14.32 -9.47 -1.10
C VAL A 53 -14.67 -9.94 -2.51
N GLY A 54 -14.88 -9.00 -3.44
CA GLY A 54 -15.16 -9.32 -4.84
C GLY A 54 -14.04 -10.14 -5.49
N PRO A 55 -14.05 -10.33 -6.82
CA PRO A 55 -13.01 -11.08 -7.49
C PRO A 55 -11.63 -10.54 -7.10
N MET A 56 -10.77 -11.44 -6.63
CA MET A 56 -9.44 -11.11 -6.17
C MET A 56 -8.57 -10.76 -7.39
N PRO A 57 -7.88 -9.62 -7.37
CA PRO A 57 -6.87 -9.32 -8.37
C PRO A 57 -5.72 -10.34 -8.25
N PRO A 58 -4.92 -10.51 -9.31
CA PRO A 58 -3.72 -11.34 -9.23
C PRO A 58 -2.80 -10.85 -8.11
N ASP A 59 -1.99 -11.76 -7.59
CA ASP A 59 -0.98 -11.40 -6.61
C ASP A 59 -0.03 -10.34 -7.19
N ALA A 60 0.37 -9.38 -6.35
CA ALA A 60 1.28 -8.31 -6.75
C ALA A 60 2.68 -8.87 -7.03
N ASP A 61 3.43 -8.17 -7.88
CA ASP A 61 4.85 -8.44 -8.08
C ASP A 61 5.59 -8.33 -6.72
N PRO A 62 6.46 -9.29 -6.35
CA PRO A 62 7.23 -9.22 -5.11
C PRO A 62 8.10 -7.97 -4.93
N THR A 63 8.41 -7.26 -6.01
CA THR A 63 9.17 -6.01 -5.98
C THR A 63 8.29 -4.76 -5.97
N ALA A 64 6.97 -4.92 -6.14
CA ALA A 64 6.03 -3.81 -6.09
C ALA A 64 5.96 -3.19 -4.68
N PRO A 65 5.67 -1.88 -4.56
CA PRO A 65 5.45 -1.23 -3.28
C PRO A 65 4.36 -1.94 -2.45
N THR A 66 4.61 -2.05 -1.15
CA THR A 66 3.69 -2.71 -0.21
C THR A 66 3.64 -1.98 1.13
N ALA A 67 2.69 -2.35 1.99
CA ALA A 67 2.59 -1.84 3.36
C ALA A 67 2.04 -2.94 4.28
N ALA A 68 2.37 -2.90 5.57
CA ALA A 68 1.79 -3.81 6.55
C ALA A 68 0.37 -3.41 6.93
N CYS A 69 -0.52 -4.39 7.13
CA CYS A 69 -1.84 -4.16 7.71
C CYS A 69 -1.73 -3.72 9.17
N ALA A 70 -2.30 -2.56 9.51
CA ALA A 70 -2.37 -2.04 10.89
C ALA A 70 -3.06 -2.98 11.90
N ARG A 71 -3.85 -3.95 11.43
CA ARG A 71 -4.59 -4.90 12.29
C ARG A 71 -3.85 -6.22 12.48
N CYS A 72 -3.31 -6.81 11.42
CA CYS A 72 -2.78 -8.18 11.45
C CYS A 72 -1.36 -8.33 10.88
N GLY A 73 -0.71 -7.24 10.48
CA GLY A 73 0.67 -7.25 9.97
C GLY A 73 0.84 -7.76 8.54
N GLU A 74 -0.13 -8.49 7.99
CA GLU A 74 -0.08 -9.02 6.62
C GLU A 74 0.11 -7.91 5.56
N THR A 75 0.89 -8.23 4.52
CA THR A 75 1.20 -7.31 3.40
C THR A 75 0.27 -7.46 2.20
N LYS A 76 -0.71 -8.37 2.29
CA LYS A 76 -1.71 -8.61 1.25
C LYS A 76 -2.79 -7.53 1.28
N LEU A 77 -2.40 -6.31 0.88
CA LEU A 77 -3.23 -5.12 0.81
C LEU A 77 -3.52 -4.73 -0.64
N PHE A 78 -4.75 -4.29 -0.91
CA PHE A 78 -5.16 -3.82 -2.23
C PHE A 78 -5.86 -2.47 -2.15
N ALA A 79 -5.65 -1.64 -3.16
CA ALA A 79 -6.38 -0.38 -3.30
C ALA A 79 -7.85 -0.67 -3.61
N VAL A 80 -8.74 0.03 -2.90
CA VAL A 80 -10.17 -0.04 -3.12
C VAL A 80 -10.57 0.90 -4.25
N VAL A 81 -11.25 0.37 -5.26
CA VAL A 81 -11.78 1.13 -6.39
C VAL A 81 -13.31 1.12 -6.34
N GLU A 82 -13.89 2.31 -6.32
CA GLU A 82 -15.33 2.55 -6.29
C GLU A 82 -15.75 3.28 -7.56
N ALA A 83 -16.71 2.70 -8.30
CA ALA A 83 -17.19 3.25 -9.57
C ALA A 83 -16.07 3.66 -10.57
N GLY A 84 -14.93 2.94 -10.55
CA GLY A 84 -13.78 3.21 -11.41
C GLY A 84 -12.74 4.19 -10.85
N THR A 85 -12.98 4.76 -9.66
CA THR A 85 -12.08 5.73 -9.02
C THR A 85 -11.44 5.13 -7.77
N PRO A 86 -10.11 5.29 -7.55
CA PRO A 86 -9.48 4.94 -6.30
C PRO A 86 -10.11 5.70 -5.13
N SER A 87 -10.57 4.99 -4.10
CA SER A 87 -11.23 5.62 -2.94
C SER A 87 -10.24 6.20 -1.92
N GLY A 88 -8.93 6.04 -2.15
CA GLY A 88 -7.88 6.39 -1.20
C GLY A 88 -7.76 5.43 -0.01
N ARG A 89 -8.54 4.33 0.00
CA ARG A 89 -8.50 3.31 1.05
C ARG A 89 -7.85 2.03 0.54
N LEU A 90 -7.23 1.31 1.46
CA LEU A 90 -6.74 -0.05 1.23
C LEU A 90 -7.63 -1.07 1.93
N LEU A 91 -7.73 -2.26 1.36
CA LEU A 91 -8.35 -3.42 1.99
C LEU A 91 -7.27 -4.48 2.25
N CYS A 92 -7.15 -4.90 3.51
CA CYS A 92 -6.45 -6.13 3.84
C CYS A 92 -7.37 -7.32 3.58
N VAL A 93 -7.02 -8.17 2.62
CA VAL A 93 -7.88 -9.30 2.24
C VAL A 93 -7.80 -10.47 3.23
N SER A 94 -6.74 -10.53 4.05
CA SER A 94 -6.58 -11.55 5.08
C SER A 94 -7.51 -11.33 6.28
N CYS A 95 -7.66 -10.08 6.74
CA CYS A 95 -8.47 -9.76 7.93
C CYS A 95 -9.67 -8.82 7.68
N LYS A 96 -9.91 -8.47 6.41
CA LYS A 96 -10.97 -7.57 5.94
C LYS A 96 -10.93 -6.15 6.53
N ALA A 97 -9.80 -5.71 7.07
CA ALA A 97 -9.63 -4.35 7.58
C ALA A 97 -9.57 -3.34 6.43
N LEU A 98 -10.30 -2.24 6.56
CA LEU A 98 -10.14 -1.07 5.72
C LEU A 98 -9.12 -0.13 6.36
N LEU A 99 -8.17 0.32 5.57
CA LEU A 99 -7.00 1.06 6.03
C LEU A 99 -6.87 2.38 5.26
N ALA A 100 -6.43 3.43 5.95
CA ALA A 100 -5.81 4.59 5.32
C ALA A 100 -4.30 4.33 5.18
N LEU A 101 -3.69 4.90 4.15
CA LEU A 101 -2.26 4.85 3.90
C LEU A 101 -1.68 6.26 4.07
N GLU A 102 -0.61 6.36 4.84
CA GLU A 102 0.18 7.57 5.03
C GLU A 102 1.65 7.26 4.72
N LEU A 103 2.40 8.29 4.32
CA LEU A 103 3.85 8.18 4.11
C LEU A 103 4.55 8.94 5.23
N SER A 104 5.41 8.26 5.96
CA SER A 104 6.17 8.76 7.10
C SER A 104 7.67 8.63 6.87
N GLU A 105 8.48 9.14 7.81
CA GLU A 105 9.95 9.08 7.74
C GLU A 105 10.52 9.52 6.38
N VAL A 106 9.88 10.53 5.77
CA VAL A 106 10.27 11.00 4.44
C VAL A 106 11.63 11.68 4.52
N SER A 107 12.62 11.08 3.87
CA SER A 107 13.98 11.63 3.77
C SER A 107 14.30 11.94 2.31
N PRO A 108 14.44 13.24 1.94
CA PRO A 108 14.83 13.65 0.60
C PRO A 108 16.18 13.06 0.19
N GLY A 109 16.30 12.73 -1.10
CA GLY A 109 17.54 12.24 -1.71
C GLY A 109 18.39 13.37 -2.30
#